data_AF-A0A0L1L043-F1
#
_entry.id   AF-A0A0L1L043-F1
#
_cell.length_a   1.000
_cell.length_b   1.000
_cell.length_c   1.000
_cell.angle_alpha   90.00
_cell.angle_beta   90.00
_cell.angle_gamma   90.00
#
_symmetry.space_group_name_H-M   'P 1'
#
loop_
_entity.id
_entity.type
_entity.pdbx_description
1 polymer ?
#
loop_
_entity_poly.entity_id
_entity_poly.type
_entity_poly.pdbx_seq_one_letter_code
_entity_poly.pdbx_strand_id
1 'polypeptide(L)'
;MGIKGLLRNIKATDRQVHVSELKDKRVGVDSYCWLHKAILTCAIELVHQKPTRKYIDYMISKVNLLLRAGCIPIMIFDGRDIPLKEETNKGRADHRSRSLQRGLQLYRCGDREGAVPFLAQGVPITTEMAYTVIQELRRMGVTCIVAPYEADAQLAFLAREKYIDVVITEDSDLLVYGTPVVWYKLDRQGYAIEQRYDEARKHLASAAGYENFEYIQFISLCILSGCDYLSSLNGIGIRKASKLVTKFSNINEIVSALAADEKSSHPKELLEKYALDFEKAMYCFLHHIVYDPETKSTSHFTPLASKSHKDSLIGNIFDAEMSKAICEDATIDPINLTPYKSLKNESQKITNFFHHQSTCEERIISKIHKTVRKRSLQEIIECQTDGKSVASTRESTESKSRVKVVSRFFAMPREAVANTIEPPCSQSPDLSVRSYTIIMDDCIPSPTLPETQAYTTDTLPDSQPSVISLDTSVEISTGGHSNECVNSTVQKIARYVGCRNTRSNASAKSGKILSVKSVDEIAEIIENSG
;
A
#
# COMPACT_ATOMS: atom_id res chain seq x y z
N MET A 1 -1.96 5.09 8.92
CA MET A 1 -2.36 4.63 10.26
C MET A 1 -2.25 5.84 11.15
N GLY A 2 -1.44 5.86 12.21
CA GLY A 2 -1.02 7.11 12.85
C GLY A 2 -2.10 7.93 13.58
N ILE A 3 -1.93 9.26 13.59
CA ILE A 3 -2.72 10.22 14.38
C ILE A 3 -4.24 10.09 14.18
N LYS A 4 -4.93 9.83 15.30
CA LYS A 4 -6.38 9.56 15.31
C LYS A 4 -7.20 10.77 14.86
N GLY A 5 -7.72 10.67 13.63
CA GLY A 5 -8.57 11.69 13.03
C GLY A 5 -7.83 12.81 12.29
N LEU A 6 -6.49 12.73 12.16
CA LEU A 6 -5.59 13.53 11.30
C LEU A 6 -6.30 14.10 10.07
N LEU A 7 -6.32 13.28 9.03
CA LEU A 7 -6.80 13.62 7.69
C LEU A 7 -8.27 14.07 7.66
N ARG A 8 -9.10 13.68 8.64
CA ARG A 8 -10.51 14.12 8.72
C ARG A 8 -10.62 15.60 9.11
N ASN A 9 -9.75 16.09 10.00
CA ASN A 9 -9.83 17.47 10.48
C ASN A 9 -9.08 18.47 9.59
N ILE A 10 -8.19 18.00 8.70
CA ILE A 10 -7.50 18.83 7.70
C ILE A 10 -8.05 18.66 6.28
N LYS A 11 -9.16 17.92 6.09
CA LYS A 11 -9.75 17.66 4.76
C LYS A 11 -10.04 18.92 3.94
N ALA A 12 -10.27 20.07 4.58
CA ALA A 12 -10.47 21.35 3.90
C ALA A 12 -9.22 21.89 3.17
N THR A 13 -8.04 21.31 3.43
CA THR A 13 -6.77 21.60 2.75
C THR A 13 -6.34 20.51 1.76
N ASP A 14 -7.23 19.54 1.46
CA ASP A 14 -6.99 18.51 0.43
C ASP A 14 -6.88 19.16 -0.96
N ARG A 15 -5.73 19.05 -1.63
CA ARG A 15 -5.57 19.41 -3.06
C ARG A 15 -5.63 18.14 -3.92
N GLN A 16 -6.57 18.07 -4.86
CA GLN A 16 -6.57 17.02 -5.89
C GLN A 16 -5.39 17.23 -6.85
N VAL A 17 -4.61 16.18 -7.09
CA VAL A 17 -3.37 16.23 -7.87
C VAL A 17 -3.22 14.99 -8.75
N HIS A 18 -2.37 15.07 -9.76
CA HIS A 18 -2.07 13.96 -10.66
C HIS A 18 -0.56 13.77 -10.86
N VAL A 19 -0.07 12.52 -10.97
CA VAL A 19 1.38 12.17 -11.07
C VAL A 19 2.15 12.91 -12.16
N SER A 20 1.49 13.48 -13.17
CA SER A 20 2.12 14.39 -14.14
C SER A 20 2.73 15.65 -13.52
N GLU A 21 2.27 16.09 -12.34
CA GLU A 21 2.87 17.19 -11.57
C GLU A 21 4.22 16.80 -10.93
N LEU A 22 4.51 15.49 -10.81
CA LEU A 22 5.76 14.96 -10.24
C LEU A 22 6.85 14.72 -11.30
N LYS A 23 6.65 15.19 -12.54
CA LYS A 23 7.65 15.06 -13.60
C LYS A 23 8.96 15.76 -13.17
N ASP A 24 10.08 15.06 -13.39
CA ASP A 24 11.43 15.49 -13.03
C ASP A 24 11.64 15.70 -11.50
N LYS A 25 10.69 15.25 -10.65
CA LYS A 25 10.76 15.33 -9.19
C LYS A 25 11.26 14.05 -8.53
N ARG A 26 11.94 14.20 -7.40
CA ARG A 26 12.40 13.11 -6.53
C ARG A 26 11.28 12.78 -5.55
N VAL A 27 10.75 11.56 -5.61
CA VAL A 27 9.52 11.18 -4.90
C VAL A 27 9.85 10.06 -3.91
N GLY A 28 9.81 10.37 -2.62
CA GLY A 28 9.93 9.36 -1.57
C GLY A 28 8.64 8.53 -1.50
N VAL A 29 8.77 7.22 -1.41
CA VAL A 29 7.62 6.31 -1.30
C VAL A 29 7.76 5.44 -0.06
N ASP A 30 6.74 5.47 0.79
CA ASP A 30 6.52 4.45 1.82
C ASP A 30 6.20 3.11 1.14
N SER A 31 7.18 2.21 1.18
CA SER A 31 7.06 0.89 0.54
C SER A 31 6.13 -0.04 1.32
N TYR A 32 6.03 0.09 2.64
CA TYR A 32 5.22 -0.81 3.47
C TYR A 32 3.72 -0.55 3.28
N CYS A 33 3.30 0.71 3.10
CA CYS A 33 1.94 1.04 2.68
C CYS A 33 1.53 0.36 1.36
N TRP A 34 2.45 0.17 0.42
CA TRP A 34 2.18 -0.55 -0.82
C TRP A 34 2.29 -2.07 -0.65
N LEU A 35 3.27 -2.57 0.09
CA LEU A 35 3.42 -4.01 0.38
C LEU A 35 2.18 -4.57 1.09
N HIS A 36 1.63 -3.87 2.10
CA HIS A 36 0.40 -4.29 2.77
C HIS A 36 -0.79 -4.41 1.81
N LYS A 37 -0.92 -3.49 0.85
CA LYS A 37 -1.92 -3.59 -0.23
C LYS A 37 -1.61 -4.72 -1.22
N ALA A 38 -0.33 -5.00 -1.45
CA ALA A 38 0.13 -6.08 -2.32
C ALA A 38 -0.22 -7.47 -1.77
N ILE A 39 -0.18 -7.66 -0.44
CA ILE A 39 -0.55 -8.93 0.22
C ILE A 39 -1.97 -9.40 -0.15
N LEU A 40 -2.93 -8.48 -0.36
CA LEU A 40 -4.30 -8.80 -0.80
C LEU A 40 -4.34 -9.64 -2.10
N THR A 41 -3.31 -9.54 -2.95
CA THR A 41 -3.23 -10.29 -4.21
C THR A 41 -2.76 -11.75 -4.06
N CYS A 42 -2.12 -12.08 -2.92
CA CYS A 42 -1.44 -13.35 -2.70
C CYS A 42 -1.57 -13.92 -1.27
N ALA A 43 -2.48 -13.39 -0.44
CA ALA A 43 -2.64 -13.81 0.95
C ALA A 43 -2.82 -15.33 1.12
N ILE A 44 -3.64 -15.97 0.27
CA ILE A 44 -3.85 -17.43 0.28
C ILE A 44 -2.54 -18.18 -0.01
N GLU A 45 -1.71 -17.70 -0.94
CA GLU A 45 -0.43 -18.33 -1.29
C GLU A 45 0.55 -18.23 -0.11
N LEU A 46 0.69 -17.03 0.47
CA LEU A 46 1.58 -16.77 1.60
C LEU A 46 1.19 -17.57 2.86
N VAL A 47 -0.10 -17.64 3.19
CA VAL A 47 -0.60 -18.44 4.33
C VAL A 47 -0.36 -19.94 4.13
N HIS A 48 -0.40 -20.42 2.89
CA HIS A 48 -0.04 -21.80 2.54
C HIS A 48 1.46 -22.02 2.24
N GLN A 49 2.32 -21.02 2.53
CA GLN A 49 3.77 -21.06 2.28
C GLN A 49 4.13 -21.40 0.82
N LYS A 50 3.26 -21.06 -0.13
CA LYS A 50 3.49 -21.24 -1.56
C LYS A 50 4.32 -20.07 -2.10
N PRO A 51 5.42 -20.32 -2.83
CA PRO A 51 6.17 -19.26 -3.50
C PRO A 51 5.27 -18.42 -4.41
N THR A 52 5.42 -17.09 -4.33
CA THR A 52 4.61 -16.15 -5.11
C THR A 52 5.42 -14.89 -5.43
N ARG A 53 5.22 -14.35 -6.63
CA ARG A 53 5.84 -13.09 -7.11
C ARG A 53 4.84 -11.93 -7.18
N LYS A 54 3.55 -12.17 -6.91
CA LYS A 54 2.47 -11.19 -7.10
C LYS A 54 2.66 -9.89 -6.30
N TYR A 55 3.20 -9.97 -5.09
CA TYR A 55 3.49 -8.77 -4.30
C TYR A 55 4.61 -7.93 -4.92
N ILE A 56 5.61 -8.57 -5.54
CA ILE A 56 6.68 -7.93 -6.31
C ILE A 56 6.09 -7.28 -7.57
N ASP A 57 5.26 -8.00 -8.32
CA ASP A 57 4.61 -7.48 -9.53
C ASP A 57 3.70 -6.27 -9.24
N TYR A 58 3.03 -6.27 -8.09
CA TYR A 58 2.27 -5.11 -7.61
C TYR A 58 3.19 -3.89 -7.36
N MET A 59 4.31 -4.08 -6.67
CA MET A 59 5.29 -3.02 -6.40
C MET A 59 5.89 -2.48 -7.72
N ILE A 60 6.31 -3.36 -8.62
CA ILE A 60 6.82 -3.01 -9.96
C ILE A 60 5.77 -2.21 -10.75
N SER A 61 4.51 -2.63 -10.74
CA SER A 61 3.41 -1.91 -11.42
C SER A 61 3.21 -0.49 -10.88
N LYS A 62 3.31 -0.31 -9.56
CA LYS A 62 3.22 1.01 -8.91
C LYS A 62 4.43 1.90 -9.18
N VAL A 63 5.64 1.34 -9.17
CA VAL A 63 6.86 2.07 -9.55
C VAL A 63 6.83 2.47 -11.03
N ASN A 64 6.36 1.58 -11.92
CA ASN A 64 6.17 1.87 -13.34
C ASN A 64 5.10 2.94 -13.62
N LEU A 65 4.18 3.24 -12.71
CA LEU A 65 3.29 4.40 -12.81
C LEU A 65 4.10 5.71 -12.66
N LEU A 66 4.97 5.79 -11.65
CA LEU A 66 5.81 6.95 -11.38
C LEU A 66 6.88 7.15 -12.48
N LEU A 67 7.59 6.08 -12.88
CA LEU A 67 8.60 6.16 -13.94
C LEU A 67 8.01 6.65 -15.27
N ARG A 68 6.81 6.20 -15.64
CA ARG A 68 6.12 6.67 -16.87
C ARG A 68 5.64 8.12 -16.79
N ALA A 69 5.41 8.65 -15.59
CA ALA A 69 5.12 10.07 -15.38
C ALA A 69 6.38 10.96 -15.39
N GLY A 70 7.58 10.35 -15.52
CA GLY A 70 8.85 11.07 -15.49
C GLY A 70 9.35 11.40 -14.09
N CYS A 71 8.84 10.72 -13.05
CA CYS A 71 9.30 10.90 -11.67
C CYS A 71 10.59 10.11 -11.42
N ILE A 72 11.33 10.51 -10.38
CA ILE A 72 12.49 9.79 -9.84
C ILE A 72 12.06 9.16 -8.49
N PRO A 73 11.51 7.93 -8.48
CA PRO A 73 11.05 7.28 -7.26
C PRO A 73 12.23 6.82 -6.40
N ILE A 74 12.13 7.08 -5.10
CA ILE A 74 13.07 6.62 -4.06
C ILE A 74 12.24 5.84 -3.04
N MET A 75 12.44 4.54 -3.00
CA MET A 75 11.64 3.61 -2.21
C MET A 75 12.23 3.49 -0.80
N ILE A 76 11.47 3.89 0.22
CA ILE A 76 11.87 3.77 1.61
C ILE A 76 11.18 2.56 2.23
N PHE A 77 11.94 1.72 2.93
CA PHE A 77 11.46 0.53 3.63
C PHE A 77 11.69 0.69 5.14
N ASP A 78 10.80 0.14 5.96
CA ASP A 78 11.03 0.06 7.40
C ASP A 78 12.25 -0.81 7.74
N GLY A 79 12.95 -0.41 8.79
CA GLY A 79 14.06 -1.13 9.39
C GLY A 79 13.64 -1.88 10.64
N ARG A 80 14.20 -1.49 11.78
CA ARG A 80 13.95 -2.11 13.08
C ARG A 80 12.82 -1.41 13.84
N ASP A 81 12.10 -2.18 14.66
CA ASP A 81 11.19 -1.62 15.65
C ASP A 81 11.94 -0.78 16.70
N ILE A 82 11.36 0.34 17.12
CA ILE A 82 11.85 1.13 18.26
C ILE A 82 11.32 0.55 19.60
N PRO A 83 12.09 0.61 20.70
CA PRO A 83 11.66 0.12 22.01
C PRO A 83 10.33 0.74 22.51
N LEU A 84 10.12 2.05 22.29
CA LEU A 84 8.90 2.73 22.74
C LEU A 84 7.60 2.18 22.12
N LYS A 85 7.69 1.50 20.96
CA LYS A 85 6.52 0.98 20.21
C LYS A 85 6.20 -0.48 20.53
N GLU A 86 6.92 -1.12 21.46
CA GLU A 86 6.79 -2.55 21.76
C GLU A 86 5.35 -2.97 22.13
N GLU A 87 4.66 -2.20 22.97
CA GLU A 87 3.26 -2.48 23.36
C GLU A 87 2.30 -2.37 22.17
N THR A 88 2.42 -1.30 21.36
CA THR A 88 1.66 -1.11 20.13
C THR A 88 1.90 -2.24 19.13
N ASN A 89 3.15 -2.71 19.01
CA ASN A 89 3.52 -3.79 18.11
C ASN A 89 3.03 -5.17 18.59
N LYS A 90 2.97 -5.41 19.91
CA LYS A 90 2.28 -6.58 20.49
C LYS A 90 0.78 -6.54 20.15
N GLY A 91 0.11 -5.42 20.37
CA GLY A 91 -1.31 -5.25 19.99
C GLY A 91 -1.57 -5.47 18.49
N ARG A 92 -0.65 -5.03 17.63
CA ARG A 92 -0.67 -5.33 16.18
C ARG A 92 -0.47 -6.84 15.91
N ALA A 93 0.45 -7.50 16.58
CA ALA A 93 0.65 -8.96 16.46
C ALA A 93 -0.59 -9.76 16.89
N ASP A 94 -1.22 -9.40 18.00
CA ASP A 94 -2.45 -10.04 18.49
C ASP A 94 -3.64 -9.81 17.54
N HIS A 95 -3.72 -8.63 16.92
CA HIS A 95 -4.70 -8.37 15.88
C HIS A 95 -4.45 -9.24 14.64
N ARG A 96 -3.20 -9.34 14.18
CA ARG A 96 -2.82 -10.20 13.03
C ARG A 96 -3.17 -11.66 13.31
N SER A 97 -2.83 -12.18 14.49
CA SER A 97 -3.13 -13.56 14.91
C SER A 97 -4.65 -13.86 14.87
N ARG A 98 -5.47 -13.00 15.48
CA ARG A 98 -6.95 -13.12 15.44
C ARG A 98 -7.52 -13.02 14.02
N SER A 99 -6.98 -12.12 13.20
CA SER A 99 -7.37 -11.97 11.79
C SER A 99 -7.05 -13.22 10.98
N LEU A 100 -5.84 -13.75 11.13
CA LEU A 100 -5.40 -14.98 10.47
C LEU A 100 -6.28 -16.18 10.86
N GLN A 101 -6.58 -16.34 12.15
CA GLN A 101 -7.48 -17.39 12.64
C GLN A 101 -8.88 -17.29 12.00
N ARG A 102 -9.45 -16.08 11.93
CA ARG A 102 -10.76 -15.85 11.30
C ARG A 102 -10.74 -16.12 9.80
N GLY A 103 -9.71 -15.67 9.09
CA GLY A 103 -9.54 -15.93 7.65
C GLY A 103 -9.39 -17.42 7.34
N LEU A 104 -8.61 -18.15 8.16
CA LEU A 104 -8.46 -19.61 8.04
C LEU A 104 -9.77 -20.35 8.31
N GLN A 105 -10.59 -19.88 9.24
CA GLN A 105 -11.92 -20.45 9.50
C GLN A 105 -12.84 -20.30 8.28
N LEU A 106 -12.96 -19.09 7.73
CA LEU A 106 -13.79 -18.81 6.54
C LEU A 106 -13.33 -19.65 5.34
N TYR A 107 -12.02 -19.73 5.12
CA TYR A 107 -11.43 -20.52 4.05
C TYR A 107 -11.73 -22.02 4.18
N ARG A 108 -11.72 -22.57 5.40
CA ARG A 108 -12.11 -23.96 5.69
C ARG A 108 -13.61 -24.21 5.47
N CYS A 109 -14.45 -23.21 5.72
CA CYS A 109 -15.90 -23.26 5.44
C CYS A 109 -16.24 -23.08 3.94
N GLY A 110 -15.24 -22.91 3.06
CA GLY A 110 -15.42 -22.74 1.63
C GLY A 110 -15.60 -21.29 1.17
N ASP A 111 -15.77 -20.33 2.10
CA ASP A 111 -15.81 -18.90 1.80
C ASP A 111 -14.40 -18.36 1.54
N ARG A 112 -13.93 -18.54 0.31
CA ARG A 112 -12.60 -18.08 -0.11
C ARG A 112 -12.53 -16.56 -0.27
N GLU A 113 -13.59 -15.93 -0.76
CA GLU A 113 -13.60 -14.49 -1.04
C GLU A 113 -13.65 -13.68 0.27
N GLY A 114 -14.55 -14.06 1.20
CA GLY A 114 -14.61 -13.45 2.52
C GLY A 114 -13.39 -13.74 3.40
N ALA A 115 -12.66 -14.83 3.15
CA ALA A 115 -11.40 -15.11 3.85
C ALA A 115 -10.25 -14.16 3.47
N VAL A 116 -10.12 -13.75 2.20
CA VAL A 116 -8.94 -13.01 1.70
C VAL A 116 -8.59 -11.75 2.51
N PRO A 117 -9.52 -10.85 2.87
CA PRO A 117 -9.19 -9.67 3.68
C PRO A 117 -8.60 -10.02 5.04
N PHE A 118 -9.17 -11.00 5.75
CA PHE A 118 -8.70 -11.45 7.06
C PHE A 118 -7.34 -12.17 6.97
N LEU A 119 -7.14 -13.00 5.95
CA LEU A 119 -5.85 -13.64 5.69
C LEU A 119 -4.77 -12.58 5.37
N ALA A 120 -5.08 -11.61 4.51
CA ALA A 120 -4.15 -10.55 4.13
C ALA A 120 -3.77 -9.66 5.32
N GLN A 121 -4.73 -9.36 6.20
CA GLN A 121 -4.49 -8.65 7.44
C GLN A 121 -3.68 -9.49 8.45
N GLY A 122 -3.78 -10.82 8.40
CA GLY A 122 -3.07 -11.73 9.29
C GLY A 122 -1.62 -12.04 8.89
N VAL A 123 -1.28 -11.94 7.62
CA VAL A 123 0.08 -12.22 7.11
C VAL A 123 1.07 -11.11 7.53
N PRO A 124 2.18 -11.45 8.23
CA PRO A 124 3.26 -10.50 8.47
C PRO A 124 4.08 -10.28 7.18
N ILE A 125 4.50 -9.03 6.95
CA ILE A 125 5.53 -8.72 5.95
C ILE A 125 6.88 -8.95 6.64
N THR A 126 7.73 -9.80 6.05
CA THR A 126 9.07 -10.10 6.61
C THR A 126 10.15 -9.29 5.92
N THR A 127 11.33 -9.19 6.56
CA THR A 127 12.51 -8.53 6.01
C THR A 127 12.98 -9.19 4.71
N GLU A 128 12.81 -10.50 4.56
CA GLU A 128 13.14 -11.22 3.31
C GLU A 128 12.18 -10.88 2.15
N MET A 129 10.90 -10.64 2.44
CA MET A 129 9.94 -10.16 1.42
C MET A 129 10.33 -8.76 0.94
N ALA A 130 10.63 -7.85 1.87
CA ALA A 130 11.09 -6.50 1.58
C ALA A 130 12.41 -6.55 0.78
N TYR A 131 13.40 -7.33 1.23
CA TYR A 131 14.68 -7.54 0.55
C TYR A 131 14.50 -8.06 -0.89
N THR A 132 13.60 -9.01 -1.11
CA THR A 132 13.34 -9.55 -2.46
C THR A 132 12.79 -8.46 -3.39
N VAL A 133 11.91 -7.57 -2.90
CA VAL A 133 11.44 -6.40 -3.65
C VAL A 133 12.57 -5.38 -3.88
N ILE A 134 13.40 -5.10 -2.88
CA ILE A 134 14.57 -4.21 -3.01
C ILE A 134 15.49 -4.68 -4.14
N GLN A 135 15.79 -5.97 -4.22
CA GLN A 135 16.63 -6.53 -5.29
C GLN A 135 16.00 -6.37 -6.69
N GLU A 136 14.70 -6.59 -6.83
CA GLU A 136 13.99 -6.44 -8.12
C GLU A 136 13.90 -4.97 -8.56
N LEU A 137 13.62 -4.05 -7.64
CA LEU A 137 13.56 -2.62 -7.94
C LEU A 137 14.95 -2.04 -8.27
N ARG A 138 16.02 -2.49 -7.59
CA ARG A 138 17.40 -2.11 -7.95
C ARG A 138 17.82 -2.62 -9.32
N ARG A 139 17.35 -3.79 -9.76
CA ARG A 139 17.54 -4.27 -11.15
C ARG A 139 16.87 -3.37 -12.19
N MET A 140 15.81 -2.64 -11.81
CA MET A 140 15.18 -1.60 -12.63
C MET A 140 15.87 -0.23 -12.53
N GLY A 141 16.97 -0.10 -11.79
CA GLY A 141 17.68 1.17 -11.57
C GLY A 141 17.02 2.10 -10.53
N VAL A 142 16.08 1.58 -9.73
CA VAL A 142 15.35 2.36 -8.72
C VAL A 142 16.14 2.41 -7.42
N THR A 143 16.25 3.60 -6.82
CA THR A 143 16.90 3.78 -5.52
C THR A 143 16.00 3.22 -4.41
N CYS A 144 16.55 2.33 -3.59
CA CYS A 144 15.89 1.79 -2.41
C CYS A 144 16.76 2.03 -1.18
N ILE A 145 16.21 2.69 -0.17
CA ILE A 145 16.83 2.93 1.14
C ILE A 145 16.03 2.17 2.19
N VAL A 146 16.71 1.45 3.07
CA VAL A 146 16.10 0.91 4.30
C VAL A 146 16.31 1.95 5.40
N ALA A 147 15.25 2.36 6.08
CA ALA A 147 15.39 3.20 7.27
C ALA A 147 16.14 2.40 8.36
N PRO A 148 16.90 3.03 9.26
CA PRO A 148 17.47 2.29 10.40
C PRO A 148 16.37 1.78 11.34
N TYR A 149 15.26 2.54 11.42
CA TYR A 149 14.08 2.26 12.21
C TYR A 149 12.81 2.54 11.35
N GLU A 150 11.92 3.45 11.76
CA GLU A 150 10.66 3.73 11.04
C GLU A 150 10.87 4.54 9.74
N ALA A 151 10.18 4.14 8.66
CA ALA A 151 10.21 4.80 7.37
C ALA A 151 9.60 6.21 7.41
N ASP A 152 8.64 6.47 8.30
CA ASP A 152 7.99 7.77 8.46
C ASP A 152 9.00 8.89 8.79
N ALA A 153 9.82 8.67 9.82
CA ALA A 153 10.89 9.59 10.21
C ALA A 153 11.92 9.76 9.09
N GLN A 154 12.28 8.66 8.42
CA GLN A 154 13.25 8.66 7.33
C GLN A 154 12.77 9.46 6.10
N LEU A 155 11.51 9.27 5.69
CA LEU A 155 10.87 10.01 4.60
C LEU A 155 10.78 11.50 4.93
N ALA A 156 10.34 11.83 6.15
CA ALA A 156 10.25 13.22 6.60
C ALA A 156 11.63 13.91 6.64
N PHE A 157 12.68 13.20 7.05
CA PHE A 157 14.05 13.72 7.08
C PHE A 157 14.52 14.08 5.68
N LEU A 158 14.43 13.14 4.74
CA LEU A 158 14.80 13.35 3.35
C LEU A 158 14.00 14.48 2.68
N ALA A 159 12.74 14.68 3.07
CA ALA A 159 11.92 15.78 2.56
C ALA A 159 12.32 17.15 3.15
N ARG A 160 12.67 17.20 4.44
CA ARG A 160 13.13 18.43 5.12
C ARG A 160 14.51 18.88 4.62
N GLU A 161 15.42 17.93 4.40
CA GLU A 161 16.74 18.16 3.78
C GLU A 161 16.68 18.31 2.25
N LYS A 162 15.49 18.31 1.64
CA LYS A 162 15.24 18.51 0.20
C LYS A 162 15.88 17.43 -0.71
N TYR A 163 16.25 16.29 -0.14
CA TYR A 163 16.67 15.10 -0.88
C TYR A 163 15.50 14.47 -1.67
N ILE A 164 14.25 14.71 -1.24
CA ILE A 164 13.02 14.45 -2.00
C ILE A 164 12.09 15.66 -1.99
N ASP A 165 11.29 15.82 -3.05
CA ASP A 165 10.31 16.90 -3.22
C ASP A 165 8.96 16.59 -2.54
N VAL A 166 8.53 15.32 -2.61
CA VAL A 166 7.19 14.85 -2.23
C VAL A 166 7.29 13.45 -1.63
N VAL A 167 6.51 13.17 -0.58
CA VAL A 167 6.33 11.83 0.01
C VAL A 167 5.00 11.23 -0.42
N ILE A 168 4.97 9.98 -0.89
CA ILE A 168 3.75 9.19 -1.09
C ILE A 168 3.63 8.17 0.05
N THR A 169 2.53 8.21 0.80
CA THR A 169 2.18 7.26 1.87
C THR A 169 0.66 7.20 2.06
N GLU A 170 0.17 6.32 2.94
CA GLU A 170 -1.17 6.39 3.53
C GLU A 170 -1.14 6.73 5.03
N ASP A 171 0.04 7.06 5.58
CA ASP A 171 0.20 7.42 6.99
C ASP A 171 0.18 8.93 7.26
N SER A 172 -0.61 9.31 8.27
CA SER A 172 -0.73 10.71 8.68
C SER A 172 0.43 11.18 9.56
N ASP A 173 1.26 10.26 10.07
CA ASP A 173 2.36 10.60 10.99
C ASP A 173 3.47 11.42 10.30
N LEU A 174 3.61 11.34 8.98
CA LEU A 174 4.51 12.20 8.18
C LEU A 174 4.28 13.70 8.41
N LEU A 175 3.04 14.13 8.62
CA LEU A 175 2.73 15.54 8.90
C LEU A 175 3.22 15.97 10.28
N VAL A 176 3.30 15.04 11.24
CA VAL A 176 3.79 15.30 12.61
C VAL A 176 5.28 15.64 12.59
N TYR A 177 6.05 14.92 11.77
CA TYR A 177 7.46 15.20 11.50
C TYR A 177 7.71 16.46 10.63
N GLY A 178 6.66 17.20 10.24
CA GLY A 178 6.80 18.42 9.45
C GLY A 178 7.16 18.19 7.97
N THR A 179 6.78 17.04 7.40
CA THR A 179 7.00 16.73 5.97
C THR A 179 6.31 17.77 5.08
N PRO A 180 7.02 18.57 4.26
CA PRO A 180 6.43 19.74 3.59
C PRO A 180 5.24 19.41 2.67
N VAL A 181 5.33 18.33 1.90
CA VAL A 181 4.31 17.89 0.93
C VAL A 181 4.15 16.37 1.01
N VAL A 182 2.92 15.93 1.31
CA VAL A 182 2.55 14.51 1.38
C VAL A 182 1.41 14.22 0.41
N TRP A 183 1.50 13.13 -0.34
CA TRP A 183 0.50 12.65 -1.29
C TRP A 183 -0.13 11.35 -0.78
N TYR A 184 -1.43 11.41 -0.52
CA TYR A 184 -2.27 10.33 -0.02
C TYR A 184 -3.07 9.66 -1.14
N LYS A 185 -3.46 8.41 -0.94
CA LYS A 185 -4.44 7.68 -1.79
C LYS A 185 -4.11 7.62 -3.28
N LEU A 186 -2.83 7.53 -3.65
CA LEU A 186 -2.43 7.38 -5.06
C LEU A 186 -3.08 6.14 -5.70
N ASP A 187 -3.96 6.35 -6.68
CA ASP A 187 -4.75 5.32 -7.34
C ASP A 187 -3.97 4.57 -8.46
N ARG A 188 -4.65 3.99 -9.44
CA ARG A 188 -4.02 3.31 -10.60
C ARG A 188 -3.95 4.20 -11.85
N GLN A 189 -4.73 5.27 -11.86
CA GLN A 189 -4.90 6.21 -12.95
C GLN A 189 -3.84 7.31 -12.86
N GLY A 190 -3.37 7.61 -11.64
CA GLY A 190 -2.38 8.63 -11.34
C GLY A 190 -2.87 9.75 -10.42
N TYR A 191 -4.12 9.69 -9.93
CA TYR A 191 -4.66 10.70 -9.03
C TYR A 191 -4.31 10.43 -7.58
N ALA A 192 -4.07 11.50 -6.83
CA ALA A 192 -3.80 11.49 -5.40
C ALA A 192 -4.40 12.72 -4.71
N ILE A 193 -4.33 12.74 -3.38
CA ILE A 193 -4.68 13.89 -2.54
C ILE A 193 -3.40 14.44 -1.94
N GLU A 194 -3.00 15.64 -2.34
CA GLU A 194 -1.91 16.37 -1.72
C GLU A 194 -2.36 17.06 -0.44
N GLN A 195 -1.49 17.00 0.57
CA GLN A 195 -1.58 17.72 1.83
C GLN A 195 -0.26 18.46 2.06
N ARG A 196 -0.35 19.74 2.44
CA ARG A 196 0.79 20.62 2.69
C ARG A 196 0.87 20.93 4.17
N TYR A 197 2.04 20.68 4.78
CA TYR A 197 2.24 20.85 6.22
C TYR A 197 1.84 22.25 6.72
N ASP A 198 2.26 23.30 5.99
CA ASP A 198 1.94 24.69 6.34
C ASP A 198 0.46 25.02 6.28
N GLU A 199 -0.31 24.40 5.38
CA GLU A 199 -1.74 24.63 5.25
C GLU A 199 -2.51 23.86 6.32
N ALA A 200 -2.14 22.60 6.54
CA ALA A 200 -2.71 21.75 7.59
C ALA A 200 -2.55 22.37 8.99
N ARG A 201 -1.35 22.86 9.35
CA ARG A 201 -1.11 23.49 10.66
C ARG A 201 -1.84 24.82 10.84
N LYS A 202 -1.89 25.67 9.81
CA LYS A 202 -2.65 26.94 9.82
C LYS A 202 -4.16 26.69 9.94
N HIS A 203 -4.68 25.69 9.22
CA HIS A 203 -6.09 25.33 9.29
C HIS A 203 -6.51 24.89 10.69
N LEU A 204 -5.74 24.01 11.35
CA LEU A 204 -6.03 23.58 12.72
C LEU A 204 -5.85 24.70 13.76
N ALA A 205 -4.90 25.61 13.56
CA ALA A 205 -4.74 26.79 14.40
C ALA A 205 -5.96 27.71 14.30
N SER A 206 -6.35 28.05 13.06
CA SER A 206 -7.51 28.90 12.77
C SER A 206 -8.80 28.31 13.35
N ALA A 207 -9.01 27.00 13.21
CA ALA A 207 -10.14 26.28 13.81
C ALA A 207 -10.15 26.29 15.36
N ALA A 208 -9.04 26.62 16.00
CA ALA A 208 -8.91 26.81 17.44
C ALA A 208 -8.92 28.28 17.89
N GLY A 209 -9.03 29.24 16.96
CA GLY A 209 -8.97 30.68 17.23
C GLY A 209 -7.54 31.22 17.37
N TYR A 210 -6.56 30.58 16.71
CA TYR A 210 -5.14 30.93 16.74
C TYR A 210 -4.62 31.16 15.32
N GLU A 211 -3.58 31.97 15.15
CA GLU A 211 -3.09 32.33 13.81
C GLU A 211 -2.42 31.15 13.10
N ASN A 212 -1.44 30.53 13.76
CA ASN A 212 -0.64 29.45 13.19
C ASN A 212 0.07 28.67 14.30
N PHE A 213 0.13 27.33 14.20
CA PHE A 213 0.90 26.52 15.15
C PHE A 213 2.38 26.49 14.81
N GLU A 214 3.23 26.67 15.82
CA GLU A 214 4.63 26.30 15.77
C GLU A 214 4.83 24.78 15.71
N TYR A 215 6.01 24.32 15.31
CA TYR A 215 6.32 22.89 15.15
C TYR A 215 6.04 22.07 16.43
N ILE A 216 6.53 22.55 17.58
CA ILE A 216 6.34 21.88 18.88
C ILE A 216 4.86 21.88 19.31
N GLN A 217 4.11 22.96 19.04
CA GLN A 217 2.67 23.01 19.32
C GLN A 217 1.90 22.01 18.44
N PHE A 218 2.28 21.87 17.16
CA PHE A 218 1.66 20.93 16.23
C PHE A 218 1.93 19.47 16.60
N ILE A 219 3.18 19.12 16.99
CA ILE A 219 3.47 17.78 17.53
C ILE A 219 2.68 17.53 18.81
N SER A 220 2.65 18.51 19.73
CA SER A 220 1.91 18.39 20.99
C SER A 220 0.43 18.11 20.76
N LEU A 221 -0.19 18.83 19.81
CA LEU A 221 -1.55 18.60 19.34
C LEU A 221 -1.76 17.16 18.86
N CYS A 222 -0.86 16.67 18.00
CA CYS A 222 -0.96 15.33 17.43
C CYS A 222 -0.86 14.24 18.50
N ILE A 223 0.12 14.33 19.41
CA ILE A 223 0.28 13.39 20.53
C ILE A 223 -0.94 13.42 21.46
N LEU A 224 -1.43 14.60 21.86
CA LEU A 224 -2.63 14.74 22.70
C LEU A 224 -3.88 14.13 22.05
N SER A 225 -3.99 14.20 20.73
CA SER A 225 -5.09 13.59 19.98
C SER A 225 -4.97 12.08 19.80
N GLY A 226 -3.85 11.49 20.20
CA GLY A 226 -3.58 10.05 20.13
C GLY A 226 -2.76 9.67 18.91
N CYS A 227 -1.57 9.13 19.16
CA CYS A 227 -0.60 8.65 18.18
C CYS A 227 -0.24 7.17 18.44
N ASP A 228 0.65 6.61 17.62
CA ASP A 228 1.15 5.23 17.77
C ASP A 228 1.97 5.00 19.05
N TYR A 229 2.57 6.04 19.63
CA TYR A 229 3.38 5.98 20.86
C TYR A 229 2.58 6.24 22.14
N LEU A 230 1.46 6.96 22.04
CA LEU A 230 0.63 7.34 23.19
C LEU A 230 -0.84 7.49 22.77
N SER A 231 -1.70 6.69 23.40
CA SER A 231 -3.16 6.84 23.23
C SER A 231 -3.68 8.10 23.91
N SER A 232 -4.60 8.80 23.24
CA SER A 232 -5.32 9.96 23.77
C SER A 232 -6.06 9.66 25.08
N LEU A 233 -6.11 10.63 25.99
CA LEU A 233 -7.04 10.63 27.12
C LEU A 233 -8.51 10.63 26.63
N ASN A 234 -9.41 10.01 27.40
CA ASN A 234 -10.82 9.93 27.01
C ASN A 234 -11.44 11.33 26.85
N GLY A 235 -12.18 11.57 25.77
CA GLY A 235 -12.75 12.88 25.44
C GLY A 235 -11.74 13.91 24.90
N ILE A 236 -10.46 13.57 24.74
CA ILE A 236 -9.47 14.42 24.05
C ILE A 236 -9.23 13.90 22.63
N GLY A 237 -9.74 14.63 21.66
CA GLY A 237 -9.36 14.51 20.24
C GLY A 237 -8.88 15.85 19.69
N ILE A 238 -8.49 15.89 18.42
CA ILE A 238 -7.86 17.04 17.74
C ILE A 238 -8.47 18.39 18.15
N ARG A 239 -9.80 18.56 18.07
CA ARG A 239 -10.45 19.84 18.40
C ARG A 239 -10.30 20.29 19.86
N LYS A 240 -10.22 19.35 20.83
CA LYS A 240 -9.96 19.68 22.24
C LYS A 240 -8.46 19.89 22.45
N ALA A 241 -7.62 19.04 21.87
CA ALA A 241 -6.16 19.16 21.89
C ALA A 241 -5.68 20.52 21.31
N SER A 242 -6.22 20.98 20.18
CA SER A 242 -5.87 22.27 19.58
C SER A 242 -6.16 23.41 20.55
N LYS A 243 -7.31 23.38 21.24
CA LYS A 243 -7.68 24.38 22.25
C LYS A 243 -6.89 24.29 23.56
N LEU A 244 -6.18 23.18 23.81
CA LEU A 244 -5.28 23.04 24.95
C LEU A 244 -3.91 23.63 24.60
N VAL A 245 -3.33 23.29 23.45
CA VAL A 245 -2.01 23.81 23.03
C VAL A 245 -2.02 25.30 22.67
N THR A 246 -3.18 25.91 22.40
CA THR A 246 -3.30 27.38 22.26
C THR A 246 -3.37 28.11 23.60
N LYS A 247 -3.69 27.43 24.70
CA LYS A 247 -3.91 28.02 26.03
C LYS A 247 -2.77 27.78 27.01
N PHE A 248 -2.04 26.69 26.84
CA PHE A 248 -1.05 26.18 27.77
C PHE A 248 0.24 25.88 27.03
N SER A 249 1.37 26.23 27.64
CA SER A 249 2.69 26.22 26.99
C SER A 249 3.39 24.86 27.08
N ASN A 250 2.98 24.01 28.03
CA ASN A 250 3.60 22.71 28.29
C ASN A 250 2.58 21.68 28.81
N ILE A 251 2.99 20.42 28.82
CA ILE A 251 2.12 19.30 29.23
C ILE A 251 1.70 19.37 30.71
N ASN A 252 2.53 19.94 31.59
CA ASN A 252 2.22 20.02 33.02
C ASN A 252 1.09 21.03 33.30
N GLU A 253 1.07 22.16 32.59
CA GLU A 253 -0.06 23.10 32.59
C GLU A 253 -1.34 22.46 32.04
N ILE A 254 -1.25 21.72 30.92
CA ILE A 254 -2.39 21.00 30.33
C ILE A 254 -2.96 19.98 31.30
N VAL A 255 -2.11 19.17 31.93
CA VAL A 255 -2.50 18.16 32.93
C VAL A 255 -3.11 18.82 34.17
N SER A 256 -2.53 19.92 34.66
CA SER A 256 -3.06 20.66 35.81
C SER A 256 -4.44 21.25 35.52
N ALA A 257 -4.64 21.79 34.32
CA ALA A 257 -5.93 22.30 33.89
C ALA A 257 -6.99 21.20 33.70
N LEU A 258 -6.59 20.02 33.21
CA LEU A 258 -7.47 18.85 33.11
C LEU A 258 -7.83 18.29 34.50
N ALA A 259 -6.90 18.32 35.46
CA ALA A 259 -7.17 17.91 36.84
C ALA A 259 -8.11 18.87 37.59
N ALA A 260 -8.15 20.16 37.19
CA ALA A 260 -9.02 21.18 37.77
C ALA A 260 -10.41 21.29 37.09
N ASP A 261 -10.57 20.78 35.87
CA ASP A 261 -11.88 20.73 35.18
C ASP A 261 -12.71 19.56 35.73
N GLU A 262 -13.70 19.86 36.57
CA GLU A 262 -14.63 18.90 37.18
C GLU A 262 -15.33 17.97 36.17
N LYS A 263 -15.37 18.33 34.88
CA LYS A 263 -15.94 17.48 33.80
C LYS A 263 -14.93 16.45 33.27
N SER A 264 -13.66 16.56 33.62
CA SER A 264 -12.61 15.59 33.31
C SER A 264 -12.61 14.48 34.36
N SER A 265 -13.27 13.37 34.07
CA SER A 265 -13.19 12.16 34.90
C SER A 265 -11.85 11.44 34.68
N HIS A 266 -10.76 12.06 35.11
CA HIS A 266 -9.38 11.57 34.97
C HIS A 266 -8.70 11.54 36.34
N PRO A 267 -8.33 10.35 36.86
CA PRO A 267 -7.57 10.25 38.10
C PRO A 267 -6.22 10.99 38.01
N LYS A 268 -5.79 11.61 39.10
CA LYS A 268 -4.53 12.37 39.16
C LYS A 268 -3.31 11.54 38.74
N GLU A 269 -3.23 10.30 39.23
CA GLU A 269 -2.17 9.33 38.90
C GLU A 269 -2.11 9.02 37.40
N LEU A 270 -3.27 8.92 36.73
CA LEU A 270 -3.36 8.71 35.28
C LEU A 270 -2.77 9.91 34.53
N LEU A 271 -3.07 11.13 34.96
CA LEU A 271 -2.59 12.36 34.34
C LEU A 271 -1.08 12.56 34.57
N GLU A 272 -0.57 12.24 35.75
CA GLU A 272 0.87 12.28 36.06
C GLU A 272 1.65 11.27 35.21
N LYS A 273 1.17 10.03 35.09
CA LYS A 273 1.75 9.04 34.16
C LYS A 273 1.68 9.54 32.70
N TYR A 274 0.53 10.10 32.30
CA TYR A 274 0.32 10.60 30.95
C TYR A 274 1.30 11.71 30.56
N ALA A 275 1.64 12.62 31.48
CA ALA A 275 2.65 13.65 31.23
C ALA A 275 4.04 13.05 30.94
N LEU A 276 4.45 12.03 31.69
CA LEU A 276 5.72 11.33 31.48
C LEU A 276 5.75 10.57 30.14
N ASP A 277 4.66 9.90 29.79
CA ASP A 277 4.57 9.17 28.51
C ASP A 277 4.45 10.13 27.32
N PHE A 278 3.83 11.30 27.50
CA PHE A 278 3.80 12.38 26.50
C PHE A 278 5.22 12.91 26.21
N GLU A 279 6.05 13.11 27.23
CA GLU A 279 7.46 13.48 27.01
C GLU A 279 8.26 12.43 26.23
N LYS A 280 7.97 11.13 26.42
CA LYS A 280 8.62 10.04 25.65
C LYS A 280 8.19 10.07 24.19
N ALA A 281 6.89 10.24 23.93
CA ALA A 281 6.35 10.36 22.57
C ALA A 281 6.91 11.61 21.86
N MET A 282 6.99 12.75 22.56
CA MET A 282 7.60 13.98 22.04
C MET A 282 9.08 13.78 21.71
N TYR A 283 9.84 13.12 22.60
CA TYR A 283 11.24 12.78 22.36
C TYR A 283 11.42 11.93 21.10
N CYS A 284 10.53 10.97 20.89
CA CYS A 284 10.54 10.10 19.72
C CYS A 284 10.31 10.86 18.40
N PHE A 285 9.26 11.69 18.32
CA PHE A 285 9.00 12.51 17.13
C PHE A 285 10.12 13.53 16.84
N LEU A 286 10.77 14.08 17.86
CA LEU A 286 11.84 15.06 17.67
C LEU A 286 13.18 14.43 17.30
N HIS A 287 13.57 13.33 17.93
CA HIS A 287 14.95 12.82 17.91
C HIS A 287 15.08 11.43 17.28
N HIS A 288 14.06 10.95 16.58
CA HIS A 288 14.07 9.66 15.89
C HIS A 288 15.38 9.39 15.12
N ILE A 289 15.88 8.16 15.14
CA ILE A 289 17.09 7.82 14.40
C ILE A 289 16.74 7.66 12.92
N VAL A 290 17.54 8.29 12.06
CA VAL A 290 17.42 8.31 10.59
C VAL A 290 18.79 8.13 9.94
N TYR A 291 18.81 7.74 8.67
CA TYR A 291 20.00 7.63 7.84
C TYR A 291 20.10 8.82 6.87
N ASP A 292 21.28 9.43 6.83
CA ASP A 292 21.60 10.47 5.85
C ASP A 292 22.40 9.86 4.67
N PRO A 293 21.86 9.87 3.44
CA PRO A 293 22.54 9.33 2.26
C PRO A 293 23.72 10.19 1.78
N GLU A 294 23.84 11.45 2.21
CA GLU A 294 24.97 12.34 1.86
C GLU A 294 26.19 12.08 2.75
N THR A 295 26.03 12.10 4.09
CA THR A 295 27.11 11.73 5.01
C THR A 295 27.31 10.21 5.16
N LYS A 296 26.37 9.39 4.66
CA LYS A 296 26.34 7.93 4.77
C LYS A 296 26.33 7.41 6.22
N SER A 297 25.73 8.17 7.13
CA SER A 297 25.72 7.89 8.57
C SER A 297 24.30 7.88 9.14
N THR A 298 24.11 7.22 10.28
CA THR A 298 22.87 7.37 11.07
C THR A 298 23.01 8.46 12.11
N SER A 299 21.94 9.24 12.30
CA SER A 299 21.90 10.43 13.16
C SER A 299 20.49 10.65 13.71
N HIS A 300 20.31 11.65 14.57
CA HIS A 300 18.99 12.04 15.09
C HIS A 300 18.31 13.03 14.15
N PHE A 301 17.02 12.80 13.87
CA PHE A 301 16.12 13.61 13.06
C PHE A 301 16.15 15.11 13.39
N THR A 302 16.22 15.43 14.69
CA THR A 302 16.66 16.72 15.19
C THR A 302 17.91 16.48 16.04
N PRO A 303 19.05 17.13 15.77
CA PRO A 303 20.28 16.95 16.54
C PRO A 303 20.08 17.17 18.04
N LEU A 304 20.68 16.31 18.85
CA LEU A 304 20.75 16.47 20.31
C LEU A 304 21.92 17.37 20.70
N ALA A 305 21.71 18.29 21.64
CA ALA A 305 22.79 19.12 22.20
C ALA A 305 23.77 18.30 23.07
N SER A 306 23.31 17.20 23.65
CA SER A 306 24.11 16.24 24.43
C SER A 306 23.43 14.87 24.43
N LYS A 307 24.20 13.80 24.67
CA LYS A 307 23.65 12.44 24.85
C LYS A 307 22.67 12.40 26.02
N SER A 308 21.58 11.67 25.87
CA SER A 308 20.46 11.66 26.80
C SER A 308 20.15 10.24 27.28
N HIS A 309 19.74 10.08 28.54
CA HIS A 309 19.23 8.79 29.02
C HIS A 309 17.98 8.33 28.24
N LYS A 310 17.27 9.27 27.58
CA LYS A 310 16.10 9.00 26.73
C LYS A 310 16.47 8.35 25.37
N ASP A 311 17.75 8.29 24.98
CA ASP A 311 18.18 7.64 23.71
C ASP A 311 17.77 6.16 23.65
N SER A 312 17.74 5.49 24.81
CA SER A 312 17.26 4.12 24.99
C SER A 312 15.81 3.86 24.51
N LEU A 313 15.00 4.90 24.33
CA LEU A 313 13.60 4.80 23.87
C LEU A 313 13.47 4.63 22.34
N ILE A 314 14.45 5.14 21.59
CA ILE A 314 14.41 5.27 20.13
C ILE A 314 15.43 4.37 19.41
N GLY A 315 16.37 3.77 20.14
CA GLY A 315 17.34 2.82 19.61
C GLY A 315 18.78 3.31 19.71
N ASN A 316 19.65 2.74 18.89
CA ASN A 316 21.08 3.04 18.88
C ASN A 316 21.50 3.60 17.51
N ILE A 317 22.37 4.60 17.50
CA ILE A 317 23.09 5.01 16.29
C ILE A 317 24.06 3.89 15.91
N PHE A 318 24.07 3.54 14.62
CA PHE A 318 25.00 2.58 14.05
C PHE A 318 26.29 3.29 13.60
N ASP A 319 27.42 2.59 13.60
CA ASP A 319 28.63 3.09 12.94
C ASP A 319 28.40 3.26 11.41
N ALA A 320 29.32 3.94 10.73
CA ALA A 320 29.15 4.25 9.30
C ALA A 320 29.12 3.01 8.39
N GLU A 321 29.83 1.94 8.74
CA GLU A 321 29.86 0.71 7.94
C GLU A 321 28.53 -0.04 8.07
N MET A 322 28.06 -0.24 9.29
CA MET A 322 26.76 -0.85 9.59
C MET A 322 25.60 0.00 9.06
N SER A 323 25.67 1.33 9.23
CA SER A 323 24.69 2.29 8.66
C SER A 323 24.55 2.09 7.16
N LYS A 324 25.68 2.04 6.43
CA LYS A 324 25.68 1.81 4.98
C LYS A 324 25.19 0.41 4.61
N ALA A 325 25.65 -0.62 5.31
CA ALA A 325 25.31 -2.03 5.03
C ALA A 325 23.81 -2.32 5.19
N ILE A 326 23.16 -1.71 6.18
CA ILE A 326 21.71 -1.77 6.38
C ILE A 326 20.99 -0.85 5.38
N CYS A 327 21.29 0.45 5.40
CA CYS A 327 20.41 1.46 4.82
C CYS A 327 20.61 1.65 3.30
N GLU A 328 21.86 1.69 2.83
CA GLU A 328 22.19 1.91 1.41
C GLU A 328 22.40 0.58 0.67
N ASP A 329 23.21 -0.34 1.20
CA ASP A 329 23.52 -1.59 0.52
C ASP A 329 22.44 -2.66 0.71
N ALA A 330 21.62 -2.56 1.78
CA ALA A 330 20.61 -3.55 2.17
C ALA A 330 21.14 -5.00 2.20
N THR A 331 22.39 -5.18 2.62
CA THR A 331 23.07 -6.50 2.71
C THR A 331 22.85 -7.17 4.05
N ILE A 332 22.57 -6.38 5.10
CA ILE A 332 22.27 -6.80 6.46
C ILE A 332 20.78 -6.62 6.76
N ASP A 333 20.18 -7.61 7.42
CA ASP A 333 18.82 -7.56 7.93
C ASP A 333 18.74 -6.54 9.10
N PRO A 334 17.87 -5.53 9.06
CA PRO A 334 17.79 -4.47 10.08
C PRO A 334 17.28 -4.98 11.45
N ILE A 335 16.50 -6.06 11.47
CA ILE A 335 15.97 -6.66 12.70
C ILE A 335 17.03 -7.56 13.33
N ASN A 336 17.60 -8.45 12.53
CA ASN A 336 18.49 -9.52 12.99
C ASN A 336 19.98 -9.11 13.04
N LEU A 337 20.36 -8.00 12.43
CA LEU A 337 21.74 -7.49 12.31
C LEU A 337 22.73 -8.54 11.77
N THR A 338 22.25 -9.38 10.85
CA THR A 338 23.03 -10.42 10.17
C THR A 338 22.85 -10.32 8.65
N PRO A 339 23.82 -10.75 7.83
CA PRO A 339 23.67 -10.73 6.38
C PRO A 339 22.48 -11.56 5.90
N TYR A 340 21.71 -11.03 4.95
CA TYR A 340 20.63 -11.81 4.33
C TYR A 340 21.18 -13.12 3.74
N LYS A 341 20.51 -14.25 4.03
CA LYS A 341 20.84 -15.56 3.44
C LYS A 341 20.87 -15.41 1.93
N SER A 342 22.06 -15.62 1.34
CA SER A 342 22.27 -15.20 -0.04
C SER A 342 21.34 -15.93 -1.01
N LEU A 343 20.47 -15.19 -1.71
CA LEU A 343 19.53 -15.71 -2.72
C LEU A 343 20.23 -16.17 -4.03
N LYS A 344 21.48 -16.65 -3.92
CA LYS A 344 22.39 -17.02 -5.02
C LYS A 344 21.86 -18.15 -5.91
N ASN A 345 20.90 -18.95 -5.42
CA ASN A 345 20.44 -20.15 -6.14
C ASN A 345 19.12 -19.97 -6.92
N GLU A 346 18.33 -18.92 -6.63
CA GLU A 346 17.10 -18.63 -7.40
C GLU A 346 17.28 -17.47 -8.38
N SER A 347 17.99 -16.40 -8.01
CA SER A 347 18.25 -15.27 -8.92
C SER A 347 19.01 -15.68 -10.18
N GLN A 348 19.92 -16.67 -10.11
CA GLN A 348 20.62 -17.23 -11.26
C GLN A 348 19.69 -18.03 -12.20
N LYS A 349 18.71 -18.77 -11.65
CA LYS A 349 17.70 -19.47 -12.46
C LYS A 349 16.77 -18.47 -13.15
N ILE A 350 16.38 -17.41 -12.46
CA ILE A 350 15.50 -16.35 -12.97
C ILE A 350 16.19 -15.52 -14.05
N THR A 351 17.46 -15.14 -13.89
CA THR A 351 18.22 -14.45 -14.96
C THR A 351 18.40 -15.31 -16.20
N ASN A 352 18.70 -16.61 -16.04
CA ASN A 352 18.75 -17.54 -17.17
C ASN A 352 17.38 -17.73 -17.85
N PHE A 353 16.28 -17.67 -17.10
CA PHE A 353 14.92 -17.72 -17.66
C PHE A 353 14.58 -16.46 -18.48
N PHE A 354 14.90 -15.27 -17.97
CA PHE A 354 14.68 -14.01 -18.70
C PHE A 354 15.55 -13.89 -19.96
N HIS A 355 16.78 -14.40 -19.94
CA HIS A 355 17.62 -14.43 -21.15
C HIS A 355 17.02 -15.35 -22.23
N HIS A 356 16.25 -16.37 -21.82
CA HIS A 356 15.54 -17.26 -22.74
C HIS A 356 14.24 -16.67 -23.30
N GLN A 357 13.60 -15.74 -22.58
CA GLN A 357 12.43 -14.97 -23.08
C GLN A 357 12.84 -13.80 -23.98
N SER A 358 13.87 -13.03 -23.62
CA SER A 358 14.34 -11.89 -24.45
C SER A 358 14.81 -12.35 -25.84
N THR A 359 15.50 -13.49 -25.91
CA THR A 359 15.88 -14.12 -27.19
C THR A 359 14.69 -14.65 -28.01
N CYS A 360 13.52 -14.86 -27.40
CA CYS A 360 12.27 -15.16 -28.11
C CYS A 360 11.61 -13.88 -28.63
N GLU A 361 11.59 -12.79 -27.86
CA GLU A 361 11.06 -11.49 -28.30
C GLU A 361 11.89 -10.90 -29.44
N GLU A 362 13.23 -10.95 -29.37
CA GLU A 362 14.11 -10.54 -30.49
C GLU A 362 13.92 -11.42 -31.75
N ARG A 363 13.60 -12.71 -31.58
CA ARG A 363 13.24 -13.61 -32.69
C ARG A 363 11.87 -13.29 -33.28
N ILE A 364 10.92 -12.82 -32.49
CA ILE A 364 9.61 -12.36 -32.95
C ILE A 364 9.75 -11.01 -33.66
N ILE A 365 10.44 -10.03 -33.07
CA ILE A 365 10.70 -8.72 -33.65
C ILE A 365 11.49 -8.86 -34.97
N SER A 366 12.52 -9.69 -35.04
CA SER A 366 13.27 -9.92 -36.28
C SER A 366 12.47 -10.68 -37.36
N LYS A 367 11.55 -11.58 -36.98
CA LYS A 367 10.57 -12.17 -37.91
C LYS A 367 9.56 -11.12 -38.40
N ILE A 368 9.04 -10.27 -37.53
CA ILE A 368 8.13 -9.18 -37.89
C ILE A 368 8.83 -8.20 -38.84
N HIS A 369 10.04 -7.72 -38.52
CA HIS A 369 10.80 -6.83 -39.41
C HIS A 369 11.13 -7.46 -40.77
N LYS A 370 11.41 -8.77 -40.84
CA LYS A 370 11.59 -9.48 -42.12
C LYS A 370 10.29 -9.61 -42.91
N THR A 371 9.16 -9.85 -42.24
CA THR A 371 7.83 -9.94 -42.88
C THR A 371 7.32 -8.58 -43.36
N VAL A 372 7.53 -7.52 -42.56
CA VAL A 372 7.19 -6.13 -42.93
C VAL A 372 8.08 -5.66 -44.09
N ARG A 373 9.40 -5.94 -44.09
CA ARG A 373 10.26 -5.68 -45.26
C ARG A 373 9.86 -6.45 -46.51
N LYS A 374 9.38 -7.70 -46.38
CA LYS A 374 8.88 -8.46 -47.53
C LYS A 374 7.60 -7.85 -48.09
N ARG A 375 6.62 -7.49 -47.24
CA ARG A 375 5.37 -6.85 -47.68
C ARG A 375 5.64 -5.52 -48.37
N SER A 376 6.44 -4.64 -47.78
CA SER A 376 6.76 -3.36 -48.41
C SER A 376 7.58 -3.48 -49.70
N LEU A 377 8.48 -4.47 -49.83
CA LEU A 377 9.14 -4.75 -51.11
C LEU A 377 8.17 -5.29 -52.18
N GLN A 378 7.17 -6.08 -51.78
CA GLN A 378 6.20 -6.66 -52.70
C GLN A 378 5.19 -5.61 -53.19
N GLU A 379 4.73 -4.72 -52.30
CA GLU A 379 3.90 -3.55 -52.63
C GLU A 379 4.63 -2.51 -53.49
N ILE A 380 5.97 -2.37 -53.35
CA ILE A 380 6.79 -1.49 -54.20
C ILE A 380 6.99 -2.08 -55.61
N ILE A 381 7.07 -3.40 -55.74
CA ILE A 381 7.25 -4.08 -57.04
C ILE A 381 5.96 -4.05 -57.88
N GLU A 382 4.78 -4.12 -57.24
CA GLU A 382 3.48 -4.06 -57.94
C GLU A 382 3.06 -2.62 -58.35
N CYS A 383 3.80 -1.58 -57.95
CA CYS A 383 3.53 -0.19 -58.32
C CYS A 383 4.43 0.38 -59.45
N GLN A 384 5.22 -0.43 -60.16
CA GLN A 384 6.16 0.04 -61.20
C GLN A 384 5.99 -0.57 -62.61
N THR A 385 4.80 -1.04 -62.96
CA THR A 385 4.48 -1.46 -64.34
C THR A 385 3.29 -0.72 -64.93
N ASP A 386 3.44 0.60 -65.15
CA ASP A 386 2.63 1.35 -66.13
C ASP A 386 3.31 2.66 -66.56
N GLY A 387 3.23 2.99 -67.87
CA GLY A 387 3.23 4.41 -68.30
C GLY A 387 4.52 5.14 -68.76
N LYS A 388 5.18 4.65 -69.81
CA LYS A 388 5.72 5.45 -70.96
C LYS A 388 6.51 6.78 -70.76
N SER A 389 7.83 6.68 -70.97
CA SER A 389 8.66 7.44 -71.95
C SER A 389 8.58 8.99 -72.11
N VAL A 390 9.74 9.68 -72.03
CA VAL A 390 10.54 10.25 -73.17
C VAL A 390 11.65 11.20 -72.65
N ALA A 391 12.90 11.01 -73.14
CA ALA A 391 14.04 11.94 -73.35
C ALA A 391 14.37 13.13 -72.38
N SER A 392 15.60 13.67 -72.26
CA SER A 392 16.99 13.21 -72.49
C SER A 392 17.94 14.37 -72.13
N THR A 393 19.01 14.17 -71.33
CA THR A 393 20.35 14.79 -71.55
C THR A 393 21.44 14.33 -70.56
N ARG A 394 22.52 13.79 -71.14
CA ARG A 394 23.96 13.82 -70.82
C ARG A 394 24.51 14.22 -69.42
N GLU A 395 25.39 13.32 -68.96
CA GLU A 395 26.79 13.52 -68.53
C GLU A 395 27.18 14.04 -67.11
N SER A 396 27.77 13.09 -66.36
CA SER A 396 29.16 13.12 -65.84
C SER A 396 29.46 13.39 -64.34
N THR A 397 30.27 12.46 -63.80
CA THR A 397 31.32 12.59 -62.74
C THR A 397 30.97 12.98 -61.30
N GLU A 398 30.94 11.94 -60.45
CA GLU A 398 31.69 11.76 -59.19
C GLU A 398 31.93 12.90 -58.17
N SER A 399 31.48 12.61 -56.93
CA SER A 399 32.24 12.74 -55.67
C SER A 399 32.48 14.13 -55.03
N LYS A 400 31.79 14.41 -53.90
CA LYS A 400 32.36 14.69 -52.54
C LYS A 400 31.38 15.36 -51.54
N SER A 401 31.25 14.78 -50.34
CA SER A 401 31.08 15.43 -49.01
C SER A 401 30.65 14.31 -48.02
N ARG A 402 31.25 14.07 -46.85
CA ARG A 402 32.07 14.86 -45.91
C ARG A 402 31.31 16.04 -45.29
N VAL A 403 30.56 15.75 -44.23
CA VAL A 403 29.90 16.74 -43.35
C VAL A 403 30.65 16.81 -42.03
N LYS A 404 30.98 18.03 -41.59
CA LYS A 404 31.46 18.33 -40.24
C LYS A 404 30.64 19.50 -39.68
N VAL A 405 29.95 19.23 -38.57
CA VAL A 405 29.67 20.10 -37.41
C VAL A 405 29.74 21.63 -37.60
N VAL A 406 28.67 22.36 -37.27
CA VAL A 406 28.69 23.58 -36.42
C VAL A 406 27.37 23.70 -35.64
N SER A 407 27.46 24.04 -34.36
CA SER A 407 26.35 24.42 -33.46
C SER A 407 26.09 25.94 -33.47
N ARG A 408 24.84 26.38 -33.21
CA ARG A 408 24.56 27.79 -32.85
C ARG A 408 23.44 27.92 -31.79
N PHE A 409 23.72 28.80 -30.84
CA PHE A 409 22.83 29.35 -29.81
C PHE A 409 21.97 30.52 -30.35
N PHE A 410 21.18 31.13 -29.43
CA PHE A 410 20.33 32.35 -29.46
C PHE A 410 18.82 32.02 -29.37
N ALA A 411 17.95 32.79 -28.70
CA ALA A 411 18.02 33.69 -27.52
C ALA A 411 16.56 34.07 -27.12
N MET A 412 16.34 34.66 -25.94
CA MET A 412 14.99 35.09 -25.48
C MET A 412 14.52 36.42 -26.12
N PRO A 413 13.22 36.75 -25.96
CA PRO A 413 12.83 38.12 -25.60
C PRO A 413 11.95 38.20 -24.34
N ARG A 414 11.78 39.43 -23.80
CA ARG A 414 11.00 39.78 -22.60
C ARG A 414 9.93 40.84 -22.92
N GLU A 415 8.85 40.80 -22.14
CA GLU A 415 7.99 41.89 -21.67
C GLU A 415 7.20 42.80 -22.66
N ALA A 416 5.88 42.84 -22.46
CA ALA A 416 5.06 44.07 -22.47
C ALA A 416 3.77 43.86 -21.64
N VAL A 417 3.19 44.95 -21.10
CA VAL A 417 2.09 44.97 -20.12
C VAL A 417 0.82 45.57 -20.74
N ALA A 418 -0.37 45.04 -20.41
CA ALA A 418 -1.65 45.77 -20.47
C ALA A 418 -2.74 45.13 -19.58
N ASN A 419 -3.65 45.93 -19.05
CA ASN A 419 -4.69 45.56 -18.07
C ASN A 419 -6.09 45.33 -18.70
N THR A 420 -6.99 44.83 -17.85
CA THR A 420 -8.40 45.24 -17.63
C THR A 420 -9.59 44.52 -18.30
N ILE A 421 -10.61 44.27 -17.45
CA ILE A 421 -12.08 44.13 -17.67
C ILE A 421 -12.68 42.70 -17.72
N GLU A 422 -13.57 42.43 -16.75
CA GLU A 422 -14.60 41.38 -16.67
C GLU A 422 -16.01 42.01 -16.79
N PRO A 423 -17.13 41.23 -16.88
CA PRO A 423 -17.35 39.97 -17.59
C PRO A 423 -18.45 40.15 -18.69
N PRO A 424 -19.80 40.00 -18.53
CA PRO A 424 -20.67 39.17 -17.65
C PRO A 424 -21.63 38.18 -18.38
N CYS A 425 -22.06 37.14 -17.64
CA CYS A 425 -23.34 36.39 -17.72
C CYS A 425 -23.80 35.71 -19.04
N SER A 426 -24.01 34.37 -19.02
CA SER A 426 -25.39 33.80 -18.95
C SER A 426 -25.48 32.26 -19.05
N GLN A 427 -26.25 31.68 -18.11
CA GLN A 427 -27.17 30.52 -18.23
C GLN A 427 -26.65 29.07 -18.47
N SER A 428 -27.34 28.15 -17.78
CA SER A 428 -27.18 26.69 -17.77
C SER A 428 -28.12 26.00 -18.78
N PRO A 429 -28.07 24.66 -18.91
CA PRO A 429 -29.11 23.91 -18.19
C PRO A 429 -28.64 22.64 -17.46
N ASP A 430 -29.26 22.48 -16.29
CA ASP A 430 -29.77 21.28 -15.62
C ASP A 430 -29.47 19.88 -16.21
N LEU A 431 -28.95 18.97 -15.38
CA LEU A 431 -29.03 17.51 -15.57
C LEU A 431 -28.95 16.78 -14.22
N SER A 432 -30.12 16.37 -13.72
CA SER A 432 -30.28 15.70 -12.42
C SER A 432 -29.90 14.22 -12.47
N VAL A 433 -29.02 13.76 -11.55
CA VAL A 433 -28.84 12.34 -11.24
C VAL A 433 -28.83 12.11 -9.72
N ARG A 434 -29.65 11.13 -9.32
CA ARG A 434 -30.12 10.86 -7.96
C ARG A 434 -29.01 10.50 -6.97
N SER A 435 -29.10 11.09 -5.78
CA SER A 435 -28.43 10.63 -4.55
C SER A 435 -29.06 9.35 -4.01
N TYR A 436 -28.24 8.38 -3.59
CA TYR A 436 -28.69 7.28 -2.72
C TYR A 436 -28.19 7.52 -1.30
N THR A 437 -29.13 7.78 -0.39
CA THR A 437 -28.87 7.81 1.05
C THR A 437 -28.99 6.39 1.59
N ILE A 438 -27.92 5.85 2.18
CA ILE A 438 -28.01 4.65 3.02
C ILE A 438 -28.16 5.13 4.46
N ILE A 439 -29.36 4.92 5.00
CA ILE A 439 -29.63 5.01 6.43
C ILE A 439 -29.11 3.70 7.04
N MET A 440 -28.28 3.80 8.08
CA MET A 440 -28.08 2.69 9.02
C MET A 440 -28.66 3.12 10.35
N ASP A 441 -29.76 2.49 10.74
CA ASP A 441 -30.33 2.63 12.08
C ASP A 441 -29.58 1.75 13.09
N ASP A 442 -29.60 2.18 14.35
CA ASP A 442 -28.80 1.65 15.45
C ASP A 442 -29.41 0.45 16.20
N CYS A 443 -28.53 -0.32 16.87
CA CYS A 443 -28.80 -1.34 17.90
C CYS A 443 -29.56 -2.62 17.42
N ILE A 444 -29.55 -3.79 18.09
CA ILE A 444 -29.30 -4.17 19.50
C ILE A 444 -28.61 -5.60 19.56
N PRO A 445 -28.46 -6.29 20.72
CA PRO A 445 -27.28 -6.36 21.58
C PRO A 445 -26.41 -7.63 21.47
N SER A 446 -25.23 -7.58 22.12
CA SER A 446 -24.34 -8.71 22.41
C SER A 446 -24.93 -9.72 23.41
N PRO A 447 -24.66 -11.04 23.28
CA PRO A 447 -24.90 -12.01 24.33
C PRO A 447 -23.73 -12.07 25.33
N THR A 448 -24.05 -11.92 26.62
CA THR A 448 -23.16 -12.20 27.76
C THR A 448 -22.96 -13.70 27.95
N LEU A 449 -21.74 -14.12 28.32
CA LEU A 449 -21.48 -15.42 28.97
C LEU A 449 -20.65 -15.19 30.25
N PRO A 450 -20.86 -16.00 31.31
CA PRO A 450 -20.44 -15.67 32.67
C PRO A 450 -19.01 -16.12 33.03
N GLU A 451 -18.49 -15.54 34.11
CA GLU A 451 -17.28 -15.97 34.81
C GLU A 451 -17.51 -17.26 35.61
N THR A 452 -16.56 -18.19 35.59
CA THR A 452 -16.33 -19.13 36.71
C THR A 452 -14.84 -19.48 36.86
N GLN A 453 -14.29 -19.02 37.99
CA GLN A 453 -13.27 -19.56 38.89
C GLN A 453 -12.36 -20.75 38.46
N ALA A 454 -11.11 -20.67 38.92
CA ALA A 454 -10.06 -21.68 38.77
C ALA A 454 -10.19 -22.87 39.73
N TYR A 455 -9.63 -24.03 39.34
CA TYR A 455 -9.05 -25.03 40.24
C TYR A 455 -7.94 -25.84 39.53
N THR A 456 -7.32 -26.78 40.24
CA THR A 456 -5.91 -27.16 40.15
C THR A 456 -5.55 -28.40 39.29
N THR A 457 -4.24 -28.58 39.12
CA THR A 457 -3.46 -29.74 38.62
C THR A 457 -4.06 -31.14 38.86
N ASP A 458 -3.95 -32.05 37.86
CA ASP A 458 -2.93 -33.14 37.89
C ASP A 458 -2.91 -34.10 36.67
N THR A 459 -1.69 -34.57 36.37
CA THR A 459 -1.25 -35.83 35.69
C THR A 459 -1.89 -36.40 34.40
N LEU A 460 -1.00 -36.76 33.44
CA LEU A 460 -1.22 -37.65 32.27
C LEU A 460 -1.36 -39.14 32.69
N PRO A 461 -1.89 -40.02 31.81
CA PRO A 461 -0.97 -40.86 31.00
C PRO A 461 -1.40 -41.12 29.53
N ASP A 462 -0.46 -41.66 28.75
CA ASP A 462 -0.58 -41.97 27.30
C ASP A 462 -1.62 -43.04 26.93
N SER A 463 -2.23 -42.89 25.74
CA SER A 463 -2.65 -44.04 24.89
C SER A 463 -2.78 -43.64 23.41
N GLN A 464 -2.62 -44.62 22.51
CA GLN A 464 -2.37 -44.46 21.07
C GLN A 464 -3.64 -44.29 20.19
N PRO A 465 -3.52 -43.88 18.90
CA PRO A 465 -4.61 -43.22 18.18
C PRO A 465 -5.65 -44.19 17.59
N SER A 466 -6.93 -43.85 17.78
CA SER A 466 -8.06 -44.50 17.13
C SER A 466 -8.52 -43.74 15.89
N VAL A 467 -8.61 -44.45 14.76
CA VAL A 467 -9.27 -43.97 13.54
C VAL A 467 -10.77 -44.04 13.76
N ILE A 468 -11.47 -42.91 13.68
CA ILE A 468 -12.94 -42.85 13.72
C ILE A 468 -13.45 -42.24 12.42
N SER A 469 -14.05 -43.08 11.59
CA SER A 469 -14.93 -42.66 10.49
C SER A 469 -16.29 -42.25 11.05
N LEU A 470 -16.78 -41.07 10.69
CA LEU A 470 -18.16 -40.65 10.98
C LEU A 470 -18.90 -40.37 9.68
N ASP A 471 -19.74 -41.31 9.29
CA ASP A 471 -20.78 -41.08 8.28
C ASP A 471 -21.72 -39.98 8.76
N THR A 472 -22.07 -39.06 7.86
CA THR A 472 -23.03 -37.98 8.16
C THR A 472 -24.22 -38.07 7.21
N SER A 473 -25.23 -38.83 7.60
CA SER A 473 -26.53 -38.85 6.95
C SER A 473 -27.33 -37.59 7.33
N VAL A 474 -27.67 -36.75 6.33
CA VAL A 474 -28.50 -35.57 6.54
C VAL A 474 -29.95 -35.90 6.16
N GLU A 475 -30.83 -35.99 7.15
CA GLU A 475 -32.27 -35.97 6.92
C GLU A 475 -32.73 -34.52 6.67
N ILE A 476 -33.43 -34.29 5.56
CA ILE A 476 -34.07 -32.99 5.27
C ILE A 476 -35.57 -33.13 5.48
N SER A 477 -36.06 -32.61 6.60
CA SER A 477 -37.48 -32.39 6.85
C SER A 477 -37.98 -31.20 6.03
N THR A 478 -38.87 -31.45 5.06
CA THR A 478 -39.55 -30.38 4.30
C THR A 478 -40.94 -30.12 4.87
N GLY A 479 -41.03 -29.20 5.83
CA GLY A 479 -42.30 -28.55 6.16
C GLY A 479 -42.82 -27.77 4.94
N GLY A 480 -44.05 -28.03 4.52
CA GLY A 480 -44.52 -27.65 3.18
C GLY A 480 -44.92 -26.18 3.03
N HIS A 481 -44.47 -25.54 1.93
CA HIS A 481 -45.15 -24.40 1.31
C HIS A 481 -44.94 -24.40 -0.22
N SER A 482 -46.05 -24.19 -0.95
CA SER A 482 -46.21 -23.77 -2.37
C SER A 482 -45.30 -24.35 -3.49
N ASN A 483 -45.94 -25.04 -4.44
CA ASN A 483 -45.34 -25.66 -5.64
C ASN A 483 -44.72 -24.71 -6.69
N GLU A 484 -44.60 -23.40 -6.44
CA GLU A 484 -43.98 -22.47 -7.40
C GLU A 484 -42.47 -22.30 -7.19
N CYS A 485 -41.92 -22.63 -6.01
CA CYS A 485 -40.49 -22.42 -5.73
C CYS A 485 -39.57 -23.47 -6.41
N VAL A 486 -40.08 -24.68 -6.66
CA VAL A 486 -39.29 -25.80 -7.21
C VAL A 486 -38.87 -25.56 -8.67
N ASN A 487 -39.71 -24.92 -9.49
CA ASN A 487 -39.40 -24.63 -10.89
C ASN A 487 -38.31 -23.56 -11.07
N SER A 488 -38.15 -22.65 -10.11
CA SER A 488 -37.11 -21.60 -10.13
C SER A 488 -35.70 -22.18 -10.01
N THR A 489 -35.53 -23.20 -9.16
CA THR A 489 -34.22 -23.84 -8.92
C THR A 489 -33.78 -24.70 -10.10
N VAL A 490 -34.68 -25.47 -10.70
CA VAL A 490 -34.39 -26.30 -11.88
C VAL A 490 -34.01 -25.44 -13.10
N GLN A 491 -34.69 -24.31 -13.32
CA GLN A 491 -34.34 -23.38 -14.41
C GLN A 491 -33.00 -22.66 -14.21
N LYS A 492 -32.53 -22.48 -12.97
CA LYS A 492 -31.22 -21.88 -12.69
C LYS A 492 -30.07 -22.84 -12.97
N ILE A 493 -30.23 -24.13 -12.65
CA ILE A 493 -29.23 -25.17 -12.95
C ILE A 493 -29.09 -25.36 -14.46
N ALA A 494 -30.20 -25.35 -15.21
CA ALA A 494 -30.22 -25.46 -16.68
C ALA A 494 -29.55 -24.27 -17.43
N ARG A 495 -29.21 -23.16 -16.76
CA ARG A 495 -28.40 -22.08 -17.33
C ARG A 495 -26.90 -22.21 -17.06
N TYR A 496 -26.51 -23.02 -16.09
CA TYR A 496 -25.10 -23.21 -15.71
C TYR A 496 -24.41 -24.30 -16.56
N VAL A 497 -25.20 -25.16 -17.22
CA VAL A 497 -24.73 -26.17 -18.17
C VAL A 497 -25.39 -25.88 -19.52
N GLY A 498 -24.61 -25.41 -20.50
CA GLY A 498 -25.09 -24.73 -21.70
C GLY A 498 -25.78 -25.59 -22.78
N CYS A 499 -26.89 -26.25 -22.45
CA CYS A 499 -27.70 -26.99 -23.44
C CYS A 499 -28.85 -26.14 -23.99
N ARG A 500 -28.91 -25.97 -25.32
CA ARG A 500 -30.06 -25.38 -26.03
C ARG A 500 -31.00 -26.47 -26.53
N ASN A 501 -32.31 -26.26 -26.32
CA ASN A 501 -33.44 -26.93 -26.95
C ASN A 501 -33.55 -28.47 -26.83
N THR A 502 -34.54 -28.93 -26.06
CA THR A 502 -35.50 -29.96 -26.51
C THR A 502 -36.77 -29.89 -25.67
N ARG A 503 -37.93 -30.09 -26.30
CA ARG A 503 -39.22 -30.35 -25.64
C ARG A 503 -39.52 -31.84 -25.79
N SER A 504 -39.88 -32.54 -24.72
CA SER A 504 -40.67 -33.78 -24.81
C SER A 504 -41.31 -34.16 -23.47
N ASN A 505 -42.45 -34.85 -23.56
CA ASN A 505 -43.33 -35.18 -22.44
C ASN A 505 -42.79 -36.31 -21.54
N ALA A 506 -43.37 -36.42 -20.35
CA ALA A 506 -43.01 -37.40 -19.33
C ALA A 506 -43.43 -38.84 -19.65
N SER A 507 -42.65 -39.81 -19.15
CA SER A 507 -43.16 -41.07 -18.60
C SER A 507 -42.13 -41.66 -17.63
N ALA A 508 -42.55 -42.02 -16.42
CA ALA A 508 -41.67 -42.59 -15.41
C ALA A 508 -41.52 -44.11 -15.60
N LYS A 509 -40.27 -44.62 -15.60
CA LYS A 509 -39.95 -46.04 -15.34
C LYS A 509 -38.61 -46.20 -14.62
N SER A 510 -38.67 -46.87 -13.48
CA SER A 510 -37.63 -47.70 -12.82
C SER A 510 -36.14 -47.38 -13.03
N GLY A 511 -35.51 -46.84 -11.99
CA GLY A 511 -34.40 -47.52 -11.29
C GLY A 511 -33.05 -47.69 -11.99
N LYS A 512 -32.13 -46.74 -11.72
CA LYS A 512 -30.74 -47.05 -11.31
C LYS A 512 -30.10 -45.80 -10.68
N ILE A 513 -29.55 -45.94 -9.48
CA ILE A 513 -28.66 -44.95 -8.88
C ILE A 513 -27.25 -45.26 -9.37
N LEU A 514 -26.64 -44.35 -10.12
CA LEU A 514 -25.22 -44.41 -10.48
C LEU A 514 -24.42 -43.59 -9.47
N SER A 515 -23.61 -44.26 -8.65
CA SER A 515 -22.56 -43.60 -7.89
C SER A 515 -21.34 -43.41 -8.79
N VAL A 516 -21.02 -42.17 -9.16
CA VAL A 516 -19.79 -41.89 -9.91
C VAL A 516 -18.61 -41.83 -8.93
N LYS A 517 -17.55 -42.59 -9.20
CA LYS A 517 -16.32 -42.57 -8.40
C LYS A 517 -15.16 -42.12 -9.27
N SER A 518 -14.55 -40.99 -8.90
CA SER A 518 -13.44 -40.32 -9.58
C SER A 518 -13.81 -39.49 -10.82
N VAL A 519 -12.89 -38.60 -11.19
CA VAL A 519 -13.01 -37.67 -12.34
C VAL A 519 -12.67 -38.39 -13.65
N ASP A 520 -11.93 -39.49 -13.58
CA ASP A 520 -11.41 -40.19 -14.76
C ASP A 520 -12.52 -40.97 -15.50
N GLU A 521 -13.52 -41.50 -14.79
CA GLU A 521 -14.73 -42.11 -15.40
C GLU A 521 -15.55 -41.11 -16.23
N ILE A 522 -15.45 -39.80 -15.97
CA ILE A 522 -16.20 -38.76 -16.69
C ILE A 522 -15.55 -38.46 -18.05
N ALA A 523 -14.23 -38.59 -18.17
CA ALA A 523 -13.52 -38.36 -19.43
C ALA A 523 -13.89 -39.41 -20.49
N GLU A 524 -13.96 -40.69 -20.09
CA GLU A 524 -14.25 -41.82 -21.00
C GLU A 524 -15.69 -41.81 -21.54
N ILE A 525 -16.63 -41.21 -20.82
CA ILE A 525 -18.03 -41.03 -21.26
C ILE A 525 -18.15 -39.89 -22.29
N ILE A 526 -17.30 -38.86 -22.18
CA ILE A 526 -17.30 -37.70 -23.10
C ILE A 526 -16.67 -38.07 -24.46
N GLU A 527 -15.63 -38.91 -24.49
CA GLU A 527 -15.02 -39.34 -25.77
C GLU A 527 -15.88 -40.35 -26.56
N ASN A 528 -16.81 -41.06 -25.91
CA ASN A 528 -17.69 -42.03 -26.55
C ASN A 528 -19.10 -41.51 -26.88
N SER A 529 -19.37 -40.22 -26.63
CA SER A 529 -20.63 -39.54 -26.94
C SER A 529 -20.39 -38.49 -28.05
N GLY A 530 -20.39 -38.95 -29.31
CA GLY A 530 -19.94 -38.20 -30.50
C GLY A 530 -20.72 -36.94 -30.86
#